data_AF-A0AA36DHH9-F1
#
_entry.id   AF-A0AA36DHH9-F1
#
_cell.length_a   1.000
_cell.length_b   1.000
_cell.length_c   1.000
_cell.angle_alpha   90.00
_cell.angle_beta   90.00
_cell.angle_gamma   90.00
#
_symmetry.space_group_name_H-M   'P 1'
#
loop_
_entity.id
_entity.type
_entity.pdbx_description
1 polymer ?
#
loop_
_entity_poly.entity_id
_entity_poly.type
_entity_poly.pdbx_seq_one_letter_code
_entity_poly.pdbx_strand_id
1 'polypeptide(L)'
;MVSSKNDLDKVEQLGRILEKSSSPNNLSESLRCLSNPYHKNSGRDDIIFDLFKLPGTNEASVGKLITVLKGLGLRRDDPRLKEMMSRVRTFTKMEEELNHETKDPNHWKLSREQFCECISPSTELISQALQNNLVIPCWPVFTEKIRDIYLKCKLIKDGQCAQYIPQLARETPKSSEYRYVLSMGSGPPGAIPRSPSASSPSPRRSPTP
;
A
#
# COMPACT_ATOMS: atom_id res chain seq x y z
N MET A 1 -19.83 -23.60 -16.96
CA MET A 1 -19.25 -22.62 -17.92
C MET A 1 -19.08 -21.21 -17.34
N VAL A 2 -19.32 -20.96 -16.03
CA VAL A 2 -19.17 -19.62 -15.42
C VAL A 2 -17.77 -19.38 -14.86
N SER A 3 -17.04 -20.41 -14.40
CA SER A 3 -15.66 -20.25 -13.86
C SER A 3 -14.68 -19.63 -14.86
N SER A 4 -14.69 -20.08 -16.12
CA SER A 4 -13.70 -19.65 -17.11
C SER A 4 -13.83 -18.18 -17.52
N LYS A 5 -15.03 -17.57 -17.41
CA LYS A 5 -15.21 -16.13 -17.63
C LYS A 5 -14.64 -15.29 -16.49
N ASN A 6 -14.84 -15.73 -15.25
CA ASN A 6 -14.29 -15.05 -14.07
C ASN A 6 -12.75 -15.11 -14.04
N ASP A 7 -12.14 -16.21 -14.48
CA ASP A 7 -10.67 -16.32 -14.49
C ASP A 7 -10.04 -15.49 -15.61
N LEU A 8 -10.73 -15.31 -16.75
CA LEU A 8 -10.29 -14.43 -17.83
C LEU A 8 -10.35 -12.95 -17.41
N ASP A 9 -11.45 -12.51 -16.77
CA ASP A 9 -11.59 -11.14 -16.25
C ASP A 9 -10.54 -10.82 -15.17
N LYS A 10 -10.19 -11.79 -14.31
CA LYS A 10 -9.12 -11.63 -13.31
C LYS A 10 -7.76 -11.42 -13.96
N VAL A 11 -7.43 -12.22 -14.97
CA VAL A 11 -6.17 -12.12 -15.73
C VAL A 11 -6.11 -10.82 -16.51
N GLU A 12 -7.23 -10.35 -17.08
CA GLU A 12 -7.27 -9.07 -17.79
C GLU A 12 -7.14 -7.88 -16.83
N GLN A 13 -7.72 -7.93 -15.63
CA GLN A 13 -7.53 -6.88 -14.62
C GLN A 13 -6.10 -6.85 -14.06
N LEU A 14 -5.53 -8.01 -13.76
CA LEU A 14 -4.11 -8.12 -13.40
C LEU A 14 -3.24 -7.64 -14.55
N GLY A 15 -3.58 -8.04 -15.78
CA GLY A 15 -3.03 -7.55 -17.03
C GLY A 15 -3.04 -6.03 -17.07
N ARG A 16 -4.16 -5.35 -16.83
CA ARG A 16 -4.22 -3.87 -16.80
C ARG A 16 -3.37 -3.25 -15.68
N ILE A 17 -3.26 -3.90 -14.51
CA ILE A 17 -2.40 -3.46 -13.41
C ILE A 17 -0.91 -3.64 -13.76
N LEU A 18 -0.58 -4.71 -14.49
CA LEU A 18 0.79 -5.10 -14.85
C LEU A 18 1.26 -4.50 -16.20
N GLU A 19 0.39 -4.31 -17.19
CA GLU A 19 0.62 -3.73 -18.53
C GLU A 19 1.00 -2.26 -18.46
N LYS A 20 0.57 -1.55 -17.41
CA LYS A 20 1.09 -0.22 -17.10
C LYS A 20 2.56 -0.25 -16.67
N SER A 21 3.19 -1.43 -16.63
CA SER A 21 4.49 -1.64 -16.01
C SER A 21 5.41 -2.69 -16.66
N SER A 22 4.97 -3.70 -17.43
CA SER A 22 5.82 -4.75 -18.05
C SER A 22 5.32 -5.29 -19.41
N SER A 23 6.21 -6.00 -20.14
CA SER A 23 5.96 -6.59 -21.47
C SER A 23 4.86 -7.68 -21.45
N PRO A 24 3.86 -7.63 -22.34
CA PRO A 24 2.61 -8.42 -22.22
C PRO A 24 2.73 -9.91 -22.55
N ASN A 25 3.80 -10.37 -23.21
CA ASN A 25 3.77 -11.65 -23.92
C ASN A 25 3.97 -12.92 -23.07
N ASN A 26 4.21 -12.85 -21.75
CA ASN A 26 4.45 -14.05 -20.91
C ASN A 26 3.67 -14.07 -19.58
N LEU A 27 2.76 -13.12 -19.35
CA LEU A 27 2.09 -12.96 -18.04
C LEU A 27 1.23 -14.16 -17.64
N SER A 28 0.43 -14.66 -18.57
CA SER A 28 -0.47 -15.80 -18.33
C SER A 28 0.31 -17.10 -18.07
N GLU A 29 1.45 -17.27 -18.72
CA GLU A 29 2.34 -18.40 -18.50
C GLU A 29 3.04 -18.30 -17.15
N SER A 30 3.60 -17.15 -16.80
CA SER A 30 4.18 -16.92 -15.46
C SER A 30 3.16 -17.14 -14.33
N LEU A 31 1.93 -16.63 -14.47
CA LEU A 31 0.86 -16.87 -13.48
C LEU A 31 0.46 -18.34 -13.39
N ARG A 32 0.44 -19.07 -14.51
CA ARG A 32 0.24 -20.53 -14.50
C ARG A 32 1.39 -21.24 -13.79
N CYS A 33 2.63 -20.84 -14.02
CA CYS A 33 3.80 -21.42 -13.34
C CYS A 33 3.75 -21.17 -11.82
N LEU A 34 3.27 -20.00 -11.37
CA LEU A 34 3.06 -19.73 -9.95
C LEU A 34 1.97 -20.61 -9.31
N SER A 35 0.98 -21.05 -10.09
CA SER A 35 -0.10 -21.90 -9.61
C SER A 35 0.28 -23.39 -9.49
N ASN A 36 1.38 -23.83 -10.12
CA ASN A 36 1.76 -25.23 -10.17
C ASN A 36 2.83 -25.59 -9.12
N PRO A 37 2.49 -26.34 -8.05
CA PRO A 37 3.42 -26.63 -6.95
C PRO A 37 4.58 -27.57 -7.32
N TYR A 38 4.54 -28.20 -8.51
CA TYR A 38 5.54 -29.16 -8.98
C TYR A 38 6.48 -28.62 -10.07
N HIS A 39 6.48 -27.30 -10.34
CA HIS A 39 7.37 -26.73 -11.34
C HIS A 39 8.83 -26.84 -10.86
N LYS A 40 9.63 -27.64 -11.56
CA LYS A 40 10.93 -28.16 -11.09
C LYS A 40 12.16 -27.36 -11.56
N ASN A 41 11.98 -26.30 -12.36
CA ASN A 41 13.11 -25.65 -13.05
C ASN A 41 13.39 -24.20 -12.60
N SER A 42 12.55 -23.56 -11.79
CA SER A 42 12.87 -22.27 -11.17
C SER A 42 12.03 -22.05 -9.91
N GLY A 43 12.60 -21.37 -8.91
CA GLY A 43 11.88 -21.04 -7.68
C GLY A 43 10.73 -20.06 -7.97
N ARG A 44 9.72 -20.02 -7.09
CA ARG A 44 8.63 -19.03 -7.21
C ARG A 44 9.17 -17.59 -7.24
N ASP A 45 10.29 -17.36 -6.56
CA ASP A 45 11.02 -16.10 -6.55
C ASP A 45 11.50 -15.70 -7.96
N ASP A 46 12.01 -16.66 -8.75
CA ASP A 46 12.48 -16.41 -10.11
C ASP A 46 11.33 -16.02 -11.05
N ILE A 47 10.19 -16.68 -10.91
CA ILE A 47 9.00 -16.38 -11.72
C ILE A 47 8.52 -14.95 -11.39
N ILE A 48 8.51 -14.58 -10.10
CA ILE A 48 8.18 -13.22 -9.68
C ILE A 48 9.24 -12.24 -10.19
N PHE A 49 10.52 -12.57 -10.16
CA PHE A 49 11.58 -11.74 -10.72
C PHE A 49 11.34 -11.48 -12.21
N ASP A 50 11.09 -12.52 -13.01
CA ASP A 50 10.88 -12.39 -14.45
C ASP A 50 9.63 -11.54 -14.79
N LEU A 51 8.59 -11.56 -13.95
CA LEU A 51 7.42 -10.66 -14.08
C LEU A 51 7.78 -9.18 -13.91
N PHE A 52 8.70 -8.87 -12.99
CA PHE A 52 9.09 -7.51 -12.62
C PHE A 52 10.41 -7.05 -13.26
N LYS A 53 11.05 -7.91 -14.06
CA LYS A 53 12.27 -7.64 -14.82
C LYS A 53 12.09 -6.47 -15.79
N LEU A 54 13.11 -5.62 -15.88
CA LEU A 54 13.15 -4.51 -16.81
C LEU A 54 13.63 -4.96 -18.20
N PRO A 55 13.10 -4.40 -19.29
CA PRO A 55 13.51 -4.78 -20.64
C PRO A 55 14.97 -4.41 -20.88
N GLY A 56 15.76 -5.35 -21.39
CA GLY A 56 17.17 -5.13 -21.76
C GLY A 56 18.16 -5.15 -20.60
N THR A 57 17.73 -5.38 -19.35
CA THR A 57 18.64 -5.56 -18.20
C THR A 57 18.36 -6.87 -17.48
N ASN A 58 19.27 -7.31 -16.61
CA ASN A 58 19.03 -8.43 -15.69
C ASN A 58 18.67 -7.96 -14.29
N GLU A 59 17.87 -6.89 -14.22
CA GLU A 59 17.42 -6.25 -12.98
C GLU A 59 15.89 -6.18 -12.95
N ALA A 60 15.34 -6.21 -11.74
CA ALA A 60 13.90 -6.06 -11.52
C ALA A 60 13.60 -4.84 -10.64
N SER A 61 12.44 -4.23 -10.87
CA SER A 61 11.99 -3.09 -10.08
C SER A 61 11.16 -3.54 -8.89
N VAL A 62 11.70 -3.36 -7.68
CA VAL A 62 10.97 -3.66 -6.44
C VAL A 62 9.85 -2.65 -6.17
N GLY A 63 10.04 -1.39 -6.54
CA GLY A 63 9.02 -0.35 -6.40
C GLY A 63 7.76 -0.63 -7.24
N LYS A 64 7.95 -1.22 -8.42
CA LYS A 64 6.86 -1.70 -9.29
C LYS A 64 6.09 -2.83 -8.62
N LEU A 65 6.78 -3.82 -8.04
CA LEU A 65 6.15 -4.87 -7.23
C LEU A 65 5.32 -4.28 -6.09
N ILE A 66 5.88 -3.36 -5.30
CA ILE A 66 5.18 -2.70 -4.18
C ILE A 66 3.93 -1.96 -4.67
N THR A 67 4.00 -1.31 -5.84
CA THR A 67 2.87 -0.60 -6.44
C THR A 67 1.75 -1.56 -6.86
N VAL A 68 2.10 -2.70 -7.46
CA VAL A 68 1.14 -3.76 -7.81
C VAL A 68 0.50 -4.32 -6.54
N LEU A 69 1.28 -4.67 -5.52
CA LEU A 69 0.77 -5.18 -4.24
C LEU A 69 -0.20 -4.18 -3.57
N LYS A 70 0.10 -2.87 -3.65
CA LYS A 70 -0.82 -1.80 -3.19
C LYS A 70 -2.14 -1.79 -3.99
N GLY A 71 -2.06 -1.99 -5.30
CA GLY A 71 -3.23 -2.12 -6.18
C GLY A 71 -4.11 -3.33 -5.83
N LEU A 72 -3.50 -4.40 -5.30
CA LEU A 72 -4.17 -5.61 -4.82
C LEU A 72 -4.67 -5.51 -3.37
N GLY A 73 -4.43 -4.38 -2.70
CA GLY A 73 -4.91 -4.11 -1.34
C GLY A 73 -3.92 -4.44 -0.22
N LEU A 74 -2.71 -4.86 -0.55
CA LEU A 74 -1.65 -5.09 0.44
C LEU A 74 -0.91 -3.79 0.74
N ARG A 75 -0.81 -3.45 2.02
CA ARG A 75 -0.19 -2.20 2.48
C ARG A 75 1.29 -2.38 2.76
N ARG A 76 2.05 -1.27 2.72
CA ARG A 76 3.49 -1.28 3.03
C ARG A 76 3.80 -1.60 4.48
N ASP A 77 2.86 -1.31 5.38
CA ASP A 77 2.91 -1.59 6.81
C ASP A 77 2.23 -2.90 7.19
N ASP A 78 1.91 -3.77 6.22
CA ASP A 78 1.40 -5.13 6.51
C ASP A 78 2.48 -5.93 7.28
N PRO A 79 2.18 -6.45 8.49
CA PRO A 79 3.14 -7.21 9.29
C PRO A 79 3.75 -8.41 8.56
N ARG A 80 3.02 -9.03 7.62
CA ARG A 80 3.49 -10.18 6.83
C ARG A 80 4.49 -9.80 5.75
N LEU A 81 4.51 -8.52 5.36
CA LEU A 81 5.49 -7.94 4.42
C LEU A 81 6.62 -7.22 5.15
N LYS A 82 6.61 -7.18 6.50
CA LYS A 82 7.57 -6.40 7.30
C LYS A 82 9.01 -6.80 7.00
N GLU A 83 9.29 -8.09 6.91
CA GLU A 83 10.65 -8.60 6.67
C GLU A 83 11.13 -8.25 5.26
N MET A 84 10.31 -8.50 4.24
CA MET A 84 10.58 -8.05 2.87
C MET A 84 10.90 -6.55 2.82
N MET A 85 10.03 -5.71 3.41
CA MET A 85 10.23 -4.26 3.44
C MET A 85 11.48 -3.85 4.22
N SER A 86 11.90 -4.63 5.21
CA SER A 86 13.17 -4.41 5.92
C SER A 86 14.36 -4.67 5.00
N ARG A 87 14.36 -5.78 4.26
CA ARG A 87 15.43 -6.14 3.31
C ARG A 87 15.55 -5.11 2.20
N VAL A 88 14.43 -4.69 1.62
CA VAL A 88 14.38 -3.64 0.60
C VAL A 88 15.02 -2.35 1.11
N ARG A 89 14.69 -1.92 2.33
CA ARG A 89 15.30 -0.73 2.94
C ARG A 89 16.81 -0.87 3.15
N THR A 90 17.28 -2.04 3.56
CA THR A 90 18.71 -2.31 3.74
C THR A 90 19.47 -2.18 2.42
N PHE A 91 19.00 -2.81 1.35
CA PHE A 91 19.65 -2.73 0.05
C PHE A 91 19.62 -1.32 -0.54
N THR A 92 18.47 -0.65 -0.48
CA THR A 92 18.33 0.75 -0.88
C THR A 92 19.34 1.63 -0.16
N LYS A 93 19.44 1.54 1.18
CA LYS A 93 20.35 2.36 1.97
C LYS A 93 21.83 2.10 1.64
N MET A 94 22.20 0.84 1.43
CA MET A 94 23.56 0.46 1.05
C MET A 94 23.94 1.05 -0.32
N GLU A 95 23.01 1.04 -1.26
CA GLU A 95 23.23 1.53 -2.62
C GLU A 95 23.24 3.08 -2.70
N GLU A 96 22.44 3.75 -1.87
CA GLU A 96 22.54 5.21 -1.64
C GLU A 96 23.91 5.62 -1.11
N GLU A 97 24.43 4.87 -0.13
CA GLU A 97 25.74 5.12 0.48
C GLU A 97 26.88 4.89 -0.52
N LEU A 98 26.77 3.89 -1.40
CA LEU A 98 27.78 3.60 -2.41
C LEU A 98 27.79 4.64 -3.55
N ASN A 99 26.61 5.06 -4.00
CA ASN A 99 26.47 5.91 -5.18
C ASN A 99 26.35 7.41 -4.85
N HIS A 100 26.28 7.80 -3.57
CA HIS A 100 26.06 9.19 -3.13
C HIS A 100 24.83 9.87 -3.79
N GLU A 101 23.84 9.09 -4.22
CA GLU A 101 22.62 9.57 -4.85
C GLU A 101 21.40 9.08 -4.06
N THR A 102 20.54 10.01 -3.65
CA THR A 102 19.25 9.66 -3.04
C THR A 102 18.24 9.39 -4.16
N LYS A 103 17.92 8.11 -4.40
CA LYS A 103 16.84 7.71 -5.31
C LYS A 103 15.59 7.31 -4.54
N ASP A 104 14.44 7.67 -5.09
CA ASP A 104 13.15 7.28 -4.53
C ASP A 104 13.10 5.74 -4.34
N PRO A 105 12.68 5.20 -3.18
CA PRO A 105 12.47 3.77 -2.90
C PRO A 105 11.68 3.01 -3.98
N ASN A 106 10.87 3.74 -4.74
CA ASN A 106 10.07 3.19 -5.84
C ASN A 106 10.84 3.01 -7.16
N HIS A 107 12.04 3.57 -7.30
CA HIS A 107 12.84 3.55 -8.54
C HIS A 107 14.08 2.64 -8.47
N TRP A 108 14.27 1.92 -7.35
CA TRP A 108 15.39 0.99 -7.20
C TRP A 108 15.24 -0.21 -8.12
N LYS A 109 16.38 -0.57 -8.70
CA LYS A 109 16.56 -1.72 -9.57
C LYS A 109 17.48 -2.66 -8.84
N LEU A 110 17.02 -3.87 -8.59
CA LEU A 110 17.78 -4.88 -7.86
C LEU A 110 18.27 -5.95 -8.83
N SER A 111 19.47 -6.48 -8.58
CA SER A 111 19.94 -7.69 -9.27
C SER A 111 18.98 -8.85 -8.99
N ARG A 112 19.09 -9.92 -9.77
CA ARG A 112 18.30 -11.15 -9.55
C ARG A 112 18.42 -11.66 -8.11
N GLU A 113 19.64 -11.74 -7.61
CA GLU A 113 19.95 -12.29 -6.29
C GLU A 113 19.36 -11.40 -5.19
N GLN A 114 19.58 -10.08 -5.28
CA GLN A 114 19.07 -9.11 -4.31
C GLN A 114 17.54 -9.07 -4.30
N PHE A 115 16.90 -9.16 -5.47
CA PHE A 115 15.46 -9.17 -5.58
C PHE A 115 14.86 -10.42 -4.95
N CYS A 116 15.37 -11.61 -5.29
CA CYS A 116 14.93 -12.87 -4.71
C CYS A 116 15.13 -12.89 -3.19
N GLU A 117 16.28 -12.41 -2.70
CA GLU A 117 16.54 -12.28 -1.26
C GLU A 117 15.54 -11.34 -0.58
N CYS A 118 15.14 -10.24 -1.22
CA CYS A 118 14.12 -9.35 -0.67
C CYS A 118 12.76 -10.03 -0.52
N ILE A 119 12.30 -10.75 -1.55
CA ILE A 119 10.93 -11.28 -1.59
C ILE A 119 10.77 -12.63 -0.87
N SER A 120 11.85 -13.40 -0.73
CA SER A 120 11.87 -14.76 -0.16
C SER A 120 11.04 -14.93 1.14
N PRO A 121 11.07 -14.00 2.13
CA PRO A 121 10.27 -14.13 3.35
C PRO A 121 8.76 -14.06 3.14
N SER A 122 8.33 -13.43 2.05
CA SER A 122 6.92 -13.13 1.77
C SER A 122 6.45 -13.70 0.43
N THR A 123 7.24 -14.57 -0.20
CA THR A 123 6.97 -15.13 -1.54
C THR A 123 5.60 -15.79 -1.66
N GLU A 124 5.16 -16.54 -0.65
CA GLU A 124 3.86 -17.21 -0.68
C GLU A 124 2.71 -16.20 -0.78
N LEU A 125 2.74 -15.15 0.06
CA LEU A 125 1.74 -14.09 0.05
C LEU A 125 1.75 -13.31 -1.26
N ILE A 126 2.94 -13.00 -1.78
CA ILE A 126 3.11 -12.29 -3.06
C ILE A 126 2.54 -13.14 -4.20
N SER A 127 2.88 -14.43 -4.24
CA SER A 127 2.39 -15.38 -5.24
C SER A 127 0.86 -15.45 -5.21
N GLN A 128 0.25 -15.60 -4.02
CA GLN A 128 -1.20 -15.63 -3.86
C GLN A 128 -1.85 -14.32 -4.31
N ALA A 129 -1.26 -13.17 -3.97
CA ALA A 129 -1.76 -11.87 -4.40
C ALA A 129 -1.70 -11.71 -5.92
N LEU A 130 -0.58 -12.06 -6.56
CA LEU A 130 -0.41 -11.99 -8.01
C LEU A 130 -1.34 -12.94 -8.77
N GLN A 131 -1.75 -14.05 -8.13
CA GLN A 131 -2.74 -14.98 -8.68
C GLN A 131 -4.20 -14.52 -8.45
N ASN A 132 -4.43 -13.32 -7.90
CA ASN A 132 -5.74 -12.87 -7.43
C ASN A 132 -6.42 -13.86 -6.47
N ASN A 133 -5.63 -14.66 -5.75
CA ASN A 133 -6.10 -15.61 -4.76
C ASN A 133 -6.20 -14.94 -3.38
N LEU A 134 -6.86 -13.78 -3.35
CA LEU A 134 -7.21 -13.07 -2.14
C LEU A 134 -8.73 -13.17 -1.94
N VAL A 135 -9.19 -13.00 -0.71
CA VAL A 135 -10.63 -13.00 -0.38
C VAL A 135 -11.40 -12.00 -1.25
N ILE A 136 -10.78 -10.87 -1.58
CA ILE A 136 -11.30 -9.87 -2.52
C ILE A 136 -10.36 -9.81 -3.73
N PRO A 137 -10.69 -10.48 -4.85
CA PRO A 137 -9.80 -10.55 -6.01
C PRO A 137 -9.73 -9.24 -6.82
N CYS A 138 -10.77 -8.41 -6.80
CA CYS A 138 -10.83 -7.13 -7.54
C CYS A 138 -10.84 -5.95 -6.57
N TRP A 139 -9.70 -5.72 -5.90
CA TRP A 139 -9.55 -4.67 -4.90
C TRP A 139 -9.92 -3.26 -5.37
N PRO A 140 -9.51 -2.78 -6.57
CA PRO A 140 -9.85 -1.42 -7.01
C PRO A 140 -11.37 -1.19 -7.11
N VAL A 141 -12.09 -2.11 -7.76
CA VAL A 141 -13.56 -2.04 -7.91
C VAL A 141 -14.24 -2.07 -6.54
N PHE A 142 -13.77 -2.92 -5.64
CA PHE A 142 -14.29 -3.00 -4.28
C PHE A 142 -14.15 -1.66 -3.55
N THR A 143 -12.96 -1.05 -3.59
CA THR A 143 -12.72 0.23 -2.89
C THR A 143 -13.54 1.38 -3.46
N GLU A 144 -13.86 1.39 -4.77
CA GLU A 144 -14.78 2.36 -5.34
C GLU A 144 -16.19 2.20 -4.79
N LYS A 145 -16.71 0.98 -4.69
CA LYS A 145 -18.03 0.75 -4.08
C LYS A 145 -18.09 1.18 -2.62
N ILE A 146 -17.04 0.91 -1.84
CA ILE A 146 -16.95 1.39 -0.46
C ILE A 146 -16.91 2.92 -0.41
N ARG A 147 -16.18 3.56 -1.32
CA ARG A 147 -16.15 5.03 -1.44
C ARG A 147 -17.54 5.59 -1.75
N ASP A 148 -18.28 4.99 -2.68
CA ASP A 148 -19.63 5.44 -3.04
C ASP A 148 -20.60 5.34 -1.85
N ILE A 149 -20.54 4.23 -1.10
CA ILE A 149 -21.34 4.04 0.11
C ILE A 149 -20.97 5.11 1.15
N TYR A 150 -19.67 5.33 1.38
CA TYR A 150 -19.21 6.37 2.30
C TYR A 150 -19.71 7.76 1.89
N LEU A 151 -19.61 8.13 0.61
CA LEU A 151 -20.05 9.44 0.13
C LEU A 151 -21.56 9.63 0.31
N LYS A 152 -22.36 8.58 0.09
CA LYS A 152 -23.81 8.62 0.36
C LYS A 152 -24.09 8.80 1.85
N CYS A 153 -23.43 8.02 2.71
CA CYS A 153 -23.63 8.10 4.16
C CYS A 153 -23.11 9.41 4.77
N LYS A 154 -22.03 9.99 4.23
CA LYS A 154 -21.44 11.25 4.70
C LYS A 154 -22.42 12.44 4.62
N LEU A 155 -23.40 12.38 3.72
CA LEU A 155 -24.43 13.40 3.59
C LEU A 155 -25.48 13.34 4.70
N ILE A 156 -25.62 12.19 5.37
CA ILE A 156 -26.54 12.00 6.48
C ILE A 156 -25.89 12.61 7.72
N LYS A 157 -26.41 13.76 8.16
CA LYS A 157 -25.95 14.50 9.35
C LYS A 157 -26.93 14.43 10.51
N ASP A 158 -27.96 13.61 10.37
CA ASP A 158 -28.96 13.40 11.40
C ASP A 158 -28.40 12.58 12.57
N GLY A 159 -28.99 12.74 13.74
CA GLY A 159 -28.56 12.09 14.98
C GLY A 159 -28.09 13.09 16.04
N GLN A 160 -28.00 12.61 17.28
CA GLN A 160 -27.53 13.38 18.42
C GLN A 160 -26.41 12.60 19.11
N CYS A 161 -25.32 13.28 19.48
CA CYS A 161 -24.27 12.67 20.28
C CYS A 161 -24.85 12.21 21.63
N ALA A 162 -24.38 11.07 22.14
CA ALA A 162 -24.79 10.58 23.45
C ALA A 162 -24.41 11.60 24.55
N GLN A 163 -25.41 12.14 25.25
CA GLN A 163 -25.20 13.19 26.26
C GLN A 163 -25.00 12.66 27.69
N TYR A 164 -25.31 11.38 27.93
CA TYR A 164 -25.27 10.78 29.27
C TYR A 164 -23.86 10.41 29.75
N ILE A 165 -22.87 10.31 28.84
CA ILE A 165 -21.45 10.12 29.16
C ILE A 165 -20.71 11.43 28.83
N PRO A 166 -20.14 12.14 29.82
CA PRO A 166 -19.52 13.44 29.61
C PRO A 166 -18.40 13.46 28.56
N GLN A 167 -17.68 12.35 28.39
CA GLN A 167 -16.64 12.20 27.39
C GLN A 167 -17.21 12.18 25.97
N LEU A 168 -18.36 11.53 25.74
CA LEU A 168 -19.03 11.47 24.44
C LEU A 168 -19.76 12.77 24.10
N ALA A 169 -20.26 13.48 25.11
CA ALA A 169 -20.94 14.76 24.93
C ALA A 169 -20.01 15.88 24.41
N ARG A 170 -18.69 15.74 24.61
CA ARG A 170 -17.66 16.68 24.13
C ARG A 170 -17.26 16.44 22.68
N GLU A 171 -17.58 15.27 22.13
CA GLU A 171 -17.28 14.93 20.74
C GLU A 171 -18.23 15.68 19.79
N THR A 172 -17.65 16.38 18.82
CA THR A 172 -18.45 17.10 17.83
C THR A 172 -18.79 16.18 16.65
N PRO A 173 -20.05 16.14 16.19
CA PRO A 173 -20.48 15.24 15.12
C PRO A 173 -19.85 15.56 13.75
N LYS A 174 -19.08 16.66 13.64
CA LYS A 174 -18.29 17.00 12.44
C LYS A 174 -17.01 16.16 12.29
N SER A 175 -16.63 15.37 13.29
CA SER A 175 -15.44 14.53 13.24
C SER A 175 -15.67 13.22 12.46
N SER A 176 -16.15 13.32 11.21
CA SER A 176 -16.11 12.18 10.27
C SER A 176 -14.78 12.15 9.53
N GLU A 177 -13.67 12.43 10.23
CA GLU A 177 -12.32 12.45 9.68
C GLU A 177 -11.68 11.08 9.92
N TYR A 178 -12.06 10.09 9.11
CA TYR A 178 -11.38 8.80 9.13
C TYR A 178 -10.05 8.92 8.38
N ARG A 179 -8.97 8.64 9.11
CA ARG A 179 -7.56 8.60 8.70
C ARG A 179 -7.22 7.44 7.74
N TYR A 180 -8.14 7.00 6.87
CA TYR A 180 -7.94 5.81 6.04
C TYR A 180 -8.52 5.88 4.62
N VAL A 181 -8.40 7.03 3.95
CA VAL A 181 -8.34 7.09 2.48
C VAL A 181 -7.81 8.46 2.11
N LEU A 182 -6.81 8.55 1.24
CA LEU A 182 -6.08 9.76 0.79
C LEU A 182 -4.76 10.08 1.51
N SER A 183 -3.85 9.10 1.57
CA SER A 183 -2.41 9.41 1.38
C SER A 183 -2.04 9.03 -0.05
N MET A 184 -2.51 9.87 -0.99
CA MET A 184 -2.16 9.88 -2.42
C MET A 184 -1.91 11.32 -2.87
N GLY A 185 -1.42 12.18 -1.98
CA GLY A 185 -1.12 13.58 -2.27
C GLY A 185 0.15 14.00 -1.53
N SER A 186 1.14 14.39 -2.31
CA SER A 186 2.37 15.03 -1.89
C SER A 186 2.07 16.33 -1.11
N GLY A 187 2.68 16.51 0.06
CA GLY A 187 2.60 17.73 0.87
C GLY A 187 3.64 17.68 1.99
N PRO A 188 4.35 18.79 2.30
CA PRO A 188 5.57 18.74 3.11
C PRO A 188 5.25 18.54 4.61
N PRO A 189 6.17 17.94 5.38
CA PRO A 189 5.96 17.66 6.79
C PRO A 189 6.31 18.88 7.63
N GLY A 190 5.37 19.31 8.49
CA GLY A 190 5.72 20.15 9.64
C GLY A 190 4.78 21.31 9.91
N ALA A 191 3.72 21.04 10.68
CA ALA A 191 3.16 22.05 11.58
C ALA A 191 2.43 21.33 12.72
N ILE A 192 3.07 21.28 13.90
CA ILE A 192 2.42 20.91 15.15
C ILE A 192 1.52 22.09 15.56
N PRO A 193 0.21 21.91 15.80
CA PRO A 193 -0.58 23.01 16.34
C PRO A 193 -0.19 23.22 17.81
N ARG A 194 0.44 24.36 18.11
CA ARG A 194 0.67 24.81 19.48
C ARG A 194 -0.67 25.08 20.15
N SER A 195 -0.87 24.52 21.33
CA SER A 195 -1.96 24.87 22.24
C SER A 195 -1.84 26.35 22.67
N PRO A 196 -2.96 27.07 22.91
CA PRO A 196 -2.88 28.43 23.44
C PRO A 196 -2.45 28.37 24.90
N SER A 197 -1.36 29.08 25.22
CA SER A 197 -0.90 29.31 26.59
C SER A 197 -1.97 30.05 27.39
N ALA A 198 -2.36 29.48 28.54
CA ALA A 198 -3.14 30.17 29.55
C ALA A 198 -2.33 31.33 30.13
N SER A 199 -2.77 32.57 29.92
CA SER A 199 -2.24 33.75 30.61
C SER A 199 -2.90 33.87 31.98
N SER A 200 -2.07 33.83 33.02
CA SER A 200 -2.43 34.05 34.44
C SER A 200 -2.85 35.51 34.73
N PRO A 201 -3.46 35.79 35.90
CA PRO A 201 -4.35 36.93 36.10
C PRO A 201 -3.65 38.22 36.54
N SER A 202 -4.29 39.36 36.26
CA SER A 202 -3.86 40.72 36.64
C SER A 202 -3.88 40.95 38.17
N PRO A 203 -2.97 41.76 38.73
CA PRO A 203 -2.96 42.07 40.15
C PRO A 203 -3.93 43.21 40.49
N ARG A 204 -4.71 42.98 41.57
CA ARG A 204 -5.63 43.95 42.19
C ARG A 204 -4.82 45.01 42.93
N ARG A 205 -4.91 46.28 42.53
CA ARG A 205 -4.40 47.41 43.32
C ARG A 205 -5.29 47.66 44.54
N SER A 206 -4.67 47.85 45.70
CA SER A 206 -5.29 48.37 46.93
C SER A 206 -5.53 49.89 46.84
N PRO A 207 -6.47 50.45 47.63
CA PRO A 207 -6.80 51.86 47.64
C PRO A 207 -6.13 52.63 48.80
N THR A 208 -5.83 53.91 48.59
CA THR A 208 -5.55 54.93 49.62
C THR A 208 -5.87 56.30 49.01
N PRO A 209 -6.10 57.36 49.82
CA PRO A 209 -5.78 57.54 51.24
C PRO A 209 -6.94 57.37 52.21
#